data_AF-A0A354S945-F1
#
_entry.id   AF-A0A354S945-F1
#
_cell.length_a   1.000
_cell.length_b   1.000
_cell.length_c   1.000
_cell.angle_alpha   90.00
_cell.angle_beta   90.00
_cell.angle_gamma   90.00
#
_symmetry.space_group_name_H-M   'P 1'
#
loop_
_entity.id
_entity.type
_entity.pdbx_description
1 polymer ?
#
loop_
_entity_poly.entity_id
_entity_poly.type
_entity_poly.pdbx_seq_one_letter_code
_entity_poly.pdbx_strand_id
1 'polypeptide(L)'
;MINMMYLVLTAMLALNVSKDILLVLHKLDQGMTKTVNTVAKGTENIYRSFEAQLEDNPRAVEPWEVAKEVRKQTNDVFGLLSKTRTDLIDLTGGVDEEEDGRLKGADNRDIPENYLLNDKSIGGQGAAKEIKAQLTSYRDYLLTVAGDDDNLKNELNQAFDFSDVQQEGKKMTWEMATFSELPLAGIIPFVTDLQSR
;
A
#
# COMPACT_ATOMS: atom_id res chain seq x y z
N MET A 1 33.51 15.72 -29.32
CA MET A 1 32.80 16.25 -28.13
C MET A 1 31.29 16.35 -28.31
N ILE A 2 30.77 16.58 -29.52
CA ILE A 2 29.32 16.60 -29.81
C ILE A 2 28.63 15.24 -29.58
N ASN A 3 29.31 14.12 -29.84
CA ASN A 3 28.75 12.77 -29.60
C ASN A 3 28.52 12.43 -28.12
N MET A 4 29.30 12.98 -27.19
CA MET A 4 29.13 12.70 -25.75
C MET A 4 27.89 13.40 -25.21
N MET A 5 27.60 14.63 -25.66
CA MET A 5 26.42 15.38 -25.23
C MET A 5 25.12 14.73 -25.73
N TYR A 6 25.10 14.22 -26.97
CA TYR A 6 23.93 13.54 -27.53
C TYR A 6 23.62 12.23 -26.81
N LEU A 7 24.64 11.44 -26.47
CA LEU A 7 24.48 10.20 -25.69
C LEU A 7 23.94 10.48 -24.27
N VAL A 8 24.41 11.55 -23.62
CA VAL A 8 23.92 11.95 -22.29
C VAL A 8 22.47 12.44 -22.37
N LEU A 9 22.10 13.23 -23.38
CA LEU A 9 20.72 13.67 -23.59
C LEU A 9 19.77 12.51 -23.94
N THR A 10 20.18 11.59 -24.79
CA THR A 10 19.40 10.39 -25.12
C THR A 10 19.27 9.47 -23.92
N ALA A 11 20.32 9.32 -23.09
CA ALA A 11 20.26 8.57 -21.84
C ALA A 11 19.31 9.23 -20.81
N MET A 12 19.34 10.56 -20.67
CA MET A 12 18.39 11.28 -19.80
C MET A 12 16.94 11.15 -20.28
N LEU A 13 16.70 11.20 -21.59
CA LEU A 13 15.36 10.96 -22.17
C LEU A 13 14.89 9.51 -21.98
N ALA A 14 15.80 8.54 -22.04
CA ALA A 14 15.48 7.12 -21.85
C ALA A 14 15.25 6.74 -20.37
N LEU A 15 15.85 7.49 -19.43
CA LEU A 15 15.63 7.34 -17.98
C LEU A 15 14.26 7.88 -17.52
N ASN A 16 13.64 8.77 -18.31
CA ASN A 16 12.33 9.33 -17.97
C ASN A 16 11.21 8.31 -18.22
N VAL A 17 10.29 8.23 -17.28
CA VAL A 17 9.07 7.41 -17.42
C VAL A 17 8.16 8.06 -18.46
N SER A 18 7.60 7.28 -19.37
CA SER A 18 6.72 7.84 -20.41
C SER A 18 5.45 8.44 -19.79
N LYS A 19 5.00 9.59 -20.31
CA LYS A 19 3.79 10.28 -19.83
C LYS A 19 2.53 9.41 -19.93
N ASP A 20 2.49 8.50 -20.91
CA ASP A 20 1.39 7.56 -21.10
C ASP A 20 1.37 6.49 -20.01
N ILE A 21 2.54 5.97 -19.61
CA ILE A 21 2.63 5.01 -18.49
C ILE A 21 2.21 5.69 -17.18
N LEU A 22 2.67 6.92 -16.93
CA LEU A 22 2.24 7.68 -15.75
C LEU A 22 0.72 7.93 -15.73
N LEU A 23 0.11 8.17 -16.89
CA LEU A 23 -1.34 8.32 -17.01
C LEU A 23 -2.08 7.02 -16.70
N VAL A 24 -1.59 5.88 -17.21
CA VAL A 24 -2.18 4.56 -16.93
C VAL A 24 -2.11 4.24 -15.44
N LEU A 25 -0.95 4.48 -14.81
CA LEU A 25 -0.75 4.26 -13.38
C LEU A 25 -1.65 5.16 -12.52
N HIS A 26 -1.83 6.43 -12.90
CA HIS A 26 -2.78 7.32 -12.24
C HIS A 26 -4.22 6.79 -12.32
N LYS A 27 -4.66 6.35 -13.51
CA LYS A 27 -6.01 5.77 -13.69
C LYS A 27 -6.19 4.47 -12.90
N LEU A 28 -5.14 3.65 -12.80
CA LEU A 28 -5.14 2.44 -11.99
C LEU A 28 -5.37 2.79 -10.52
N ASP A 29 -4.61 3.74 -9.96
CA ASP A 29 -4.78 4.20 -8.58
C ASP A 29 -6.19 4.76 -8.32
N GLN A 30 -6.75 5.54 -9.24
CA GLN A 30 -8.13 6.01 -9.14
C GLN A 30 -9.14 4.86 -9.09
N GLY A 31 -8.92 3.80 -9.89
CA GLY A 31 -9.74 2.60 -9.88
C GLY A 31 -9.65 1.83 -8.56
N MET A 32 -8.44 1.66 -8.03
CA MET A 32 -8.20 1.00 -6.74
C MET A 32 -8.80 1.81 -5.59
N THR A 33 -8.64 3.13 -5.59
CA THR A 33 -9.25 4.03 -4.60
C THR A 33 -10.79 3.91 -4.60
N LYS A 34 -11.43 3.77 -5.76
CA LYS A 34 -12.87 3.52 -5.84
C LYS A 34 -13.25 2.15 -5.25
N THR A 35 -12.41 1.14 -5.46
CA THR A 35 -12.59 -0.20 -4.90
C THR A 35 -12.51 -0.15 -3.37
N VAL A 36 -11.46 0.45 -2.82
CA VAL A 36 -11.29 0.66 -1.36
C VAL A 36 -12.51 1.35 -0.76
N ASN A 37 -12.98 2.44 -1.38
CA ASN A 37 -14.18 3.16 -0.90
C ASN A 37 -15.46 2.31 -0.95
N THR A 38 -15.58 1.44 -1.96
CA THR A 38 -16.74 0.55 -2.11
C THR A 38 -16.73 -0.54 -1.04
N VAL A 39 -15.57 -1.16 -0.82
CA VAL A 39 -15.37 -2.15 0.25
C VAL A 39 -15.63 -1.52 1.62
N ALA A 40 -15.07 -0.35 1.90
CA ALA A 40 -15.29 0.36 3.16
C ALA A 40 -16.78 0.62 3.45
N LYS A 41 -17.56 1.06 2.45
CA LYS A 41 -19.01 1.24 2.58
C LYS A 41 -19.75 -0.07 2.82
N GLY A 42 -19.37 -1.14 2.11
CA GLY A 42 -19.93 -2.48 2.30
C GLY A 42 -19.69 -2.98 3.72
N THR A 43 -18.45 -2.87 4.19
CA THR A 43 -18.03 -3.24 5.54
C THR A 43 -18.78 -2.45 6.60
N GLU A 44 -18.92 -1.13 6.46
CA GLU A 44 -19.69 -0.30 7.40
C GLU A 44 -21.16 -0.77 7.53
N ASN A 45 -21.79 -1.20 6.43
CA ASN A 45 -23.14 -1.77 6.50
C ASN A 45 -23.17 -3.09 7.28
N ILE A 46 -22.14 -3.93 7.14
CA ILE A 46 -22.01 -5.17 7.92
C ILE A 46 -21.91 -4.84 9.42
N TYR A 47 -21.05 -3.89 9.82
CA TYR A 47 -20.95 -3.46 11.22
C TYR A 47 -22.27 -2.94 11.78
N ARG A 48 -23.02 -2.13 11.01
CA ARG A 48 -24.36 -1.65 11.43
C ARG A 48 -25.36 -2.78 11.62
N SER A 49 -25.37 -3.75 10.71
CA SER A 49 -26.24 -4.93 10.84
C SER A 49 -25.86 -5.83 12.01
N PHE A 50 -24.58 -5.83 12.40
CA PHE A 50 -24.09 -6.53 13.58
C PHE A 50 -24.57 -5.85 14.86
N GLU A 51 -24.45 -4.52 14.91
CA GLU A 51 -24.89 -3.71 16.05
C GLU A 51 -26.40 -3.83 16.28
N ALA A 52 -27.20 -3.81 15.22
CA ALA A 52 -28.65 -4.00 15.31
C ALA A 52 -29.06 -5.37 15.90
N GLN A 53 -28.25 -6.41 15.72
CA GLN A 53 -28.53 -7.74 16.27
C GLN A 53 -28.22 -7.88 17.76
N LEU A 54 -27.49 -6.92 18.36
CA LEU A 54 -27.14 -6.97 19.78
C LEU A 54 -28.35 -6.82 20.70
N GLU A 55 -29.38 -6.10 20.25
CA GLU A 55 -30.62 -5.91 21.02
C GLU A 55 -31.41 -7.22 21.14
N ASP A 56 -31.41 -8.03 20.07
CA ASP A 56 -32.26 -9.21 19.95
C ASP A 56 -31.53 -10.54 20.21
N ASN A 57 -30.19 -10.57 20.15
CA ASN A 57 -29.40 -11.79 20.24
C ASN A 57 -28.21 -11.69 21.21
N PRO A 58 -28.34 -12.21 22.44
CA PRO A 58 -27.23 -12.27 23.40
C PRO A 58 -25.99 -13.03 22.91
N ARG A 59 -26.13 -13.94 21.93
CA ARG A 59 -24.99 -14.66 21.33
C ARG A 59 -24.15 -13.79 20.38
N ALA A 60 -24.66 -12.63 19.96
CA ALA A 60 -23.94 -11.71 19.10
C ALA A 60 -22.91 -10.84 19.86
N VAL A 61 -23.00 -10.78 21.20
CA VAL A 61 -22.14 -9.91 22.03
C VAL A 61 -20.66 -10.26 21.90
N GLU A 62 -20.30 -11.53 22.02
CA GLU A 62 -18.89 -11.95 21.96
C GLU A 62 -18.28 -11.75 20.55
N PRO A 63 -18.92 -12.21 19.45
CA PRO A 63 -18.50 -11.90 18.09
C PRO A 63 -18.40 -10.39 17.80
N TRP A 64 -19.23 -9.56 18.43
CA TRP A 64 -19.18 -8.10 18.26
C TRP A 64 -17.94 -7.48 18.88
N GLU A 65 -17.52 -7.95 20.06
CA GLU A 65 -16.27 -7.51 20.67
C GLU A 65 -15.07 -7.84 19.77
N VAL A 66 -15.07 -9.05 19.19
CA VAL A 66 -14.05 -9.45 18.20
C VAL A 66 -14.08 -8.55 16.98
N ALA A 67 -15.27 -8.27 16.42
CA ALA A 67 -15.41 -7.38 15.26
C ALA A 67 -14.90 -5.96 15.57
N LYS A 68 -15.17 -5.41 16.75
CA LYS A 68 -14.65 -4.10 17.16
C LYS A 68 -13.13 -4.08 17.24
N GLU A 69 -12.52 -5.13 17.77
CA GLU A 69 -11.05 -5.21 17.82
C GLU A 69 -10.46 -5.40 16.41
N VAL A 70 -11.08 -6.22 15.55
CA VAL A 70 -10.68 -6.30 14.13
C VAL A 70 -10.72 -4.91 13.49
N ARG A 71 -11.83 -4.16 13.63
CA ARG A 71 -11.94 -2.79 13.08
C ARG A 71 -10.83 -1.87 13.57
N LYS A 72 -10.50 -1.96 14.86
CA LYS A 72 -9.42 -1.14 15.45
C LYS A 72 -8.07 -1.48 14.82
N GLN A 73 -7.72 -2.76 14.74
CA GLN A 73 -6.48 -3.23 14.12
C GLN A 73 -6.42 -2.85 12.63
N THR A 74 -7.54 -2.98 11.89
CA THR A 74 -7.64 -2.54 10.50
C THR A 74 -7.40 -1.03 10.36
N ASN A 75 -8.00 -0.21 11.24
CA ASN A 75 -7.83 1.24 11.21
C ASN A 75 -6.38 1.68 11.46
N ASP A 76 -5.67 0.98 12.34
CA ASP A 76 -4.25 1.27 12.63
C ASP A 76 -3.39 1.03 11.38
N VAL A 77 -3.57 -0.12 10.72
CA VAL A 77 -2.88 -0.46 9.46
C VAL A 77 -3.26 0.52 8.35
N PHE A 78 -4.55 0.81 8.18
CA PHE A 78 -5.03 1.73 7.15
C PHE A 78 -4.51 3.16 7.37
N GLY A 79 -4.39 3.57 8.64
CA GLY A 79 -3.79 4.83 9.05
C GLY A 79 -2.31 4.90 8.68
N LEU A 80 -1.53 3.85 8.92
CA LEU A 80 -0.12 3.77 8.50
C LEU A 80 0.03 3.87 6.98
N LEU A 81 -0.77 3.11 6.22
CA LEU A 81 -0.72 3.13 4.75
C LEU A 81 -1.14 4.50 4.19
N SER A 82 -2.20 5.09 4.75
CA SER A 82 -2.68 6.43 4.34
C SER A 82 -1.64 7.49 4.63
N LYS A 83 -1.02 7.45 5.82
CA LYS A 83 0.05 8.38 6.18
C LYS A 83 1.25 8.23 5.23
N THR A 84 1.68 7.00 4.96
CA THR A 84 2.79 6.75 4.02
C THR A 84 2.46 7.30 2.63
N ARG A 85 1.23 7.08 2.15
CA ARG A 85 0.76 7.63 0.87
C ARG A 85 0.83 9.16 0.87
N THR A 86 0.29 9.82 1.89
CA THR A 86 0.32 11.28 2.02
C THR A 86 1.74 11.83 2.10
N ASP A 87 2.60 11.26 2.97
CA ASP A 87 3.98 11.69 3.13
C ASP A 87 4.75 11.60 1.80
N LEU A 88 4.58 10.51 1.05
CA LEU A 88 5.21 10.33 -0.27
C LEU A 88 4.73 11.37 -1.29
N ILE A 89 3.43 11.66 -1.32
CA ILE A 89 2.84 12.66 -2.21
C ILE A 89 3.38 14.06 -1.85
N ASP A 90 3.40 14.41 -0.57
CA ASP A 90 3.84 15.72 -0.10
C ASP A 90 5.34 15.94 -0.36
N LEU A 91 6.18 14.93 -0.05
CA LEU A 91 7.62 14.99 -0.28
C LEU A 91 7.99 15.11 -1.77
N THR A 92 7.09 14.68 -2.67
CA THR A 92 7.29 14.76 -4.13
C THR A 92 6.58 15.95 -4.78
N GLY A 93 6.13 16.91 -3.97
CA GLY A 93 5.58 18.19 -4.45
C GLY A 93 4.06 18.25 -4.52
N GLY A 94 3.36 17.22 -4.05
CA GLY A 94 1.91 17.17 -3.95
C GLY A 94 1.20 16.73 -5.23
N VAL A 95 -0.08 17.08 -5.31
CA VAL A 95 -0.91 16.88 -6.50
C VAL A 95 -1.05 18.16 -7.31
N ASP A 96 -1.33 17.99 -8.59
CA ASP A 96 -1.78 19.06 -9.48
C ASP A 96 -3.29 19.27 -9.29
N GLU A 97 -3.65 20.31 -8.54
CA GLU A 97 -5.05 20.69 -8.29
C GLU A 97 -5.69 21.43 -9.48
N GLU A 98 -4.90 21.93 -10.43
CA GLU A 98 -5.38 22.71 -11.57
C GLU A 98 -5.76 21.80 -12.76
N GLU A 99 -5.15 20.63 -12.87
CA GLU A 99 -5.49 19.61 -13.88
C GLU A 99 -6.50 18.57 -13.37
N ASP A 100 -6.05 17.34 -13.12
CA ASP A 100 -6.88 16.16 -12.86
C ASP A 100 -6.51 15.44 -11.56
N GLY A 101 -5.72 16.08 -10.69
CA GLY A 101 -5.22 15.49 -9.45
C GLY A 101 -4.02 14.56 -9.65
N ARG A 102 -3.30 14.67 -10.77
CA ARG A 102 -2.07 13.92 -11.00
C ARG A 102 -0.95 14.29 -10.03
N LEU A 103 -0.08 13.32 -9.77
CA LEU A 103 1.08 13.50 -8.90
C LEU A 103 2.10 14.41 -9.59
N LYS A 104 2.55 15.48 -8.93
CA LYS A 104 3.56 16.39 -9.48
C LYS A 104 4.92 15.70 -9.67
N GLY A 105 5.32 14.87 -8.72
CA GLY A 105 6.53 14.05 -8.80
C GLY A 105 6.28 12.61 -9.23
N ALA A 106 5.32 12.37 -10.14
CA ALA A 106 4.90 11.03 -10.57
C ALA A 106 6.05 10.11 -11.02
N ASP A 107 7.08 10.66 -11.66
CA ASP A 107 8.26 9.97 -12.18
C ASP A 107 9.44 9.91 -11.19
N ASN A 108 9.32 10.53 -10.02
CA ASN A 108 10.37 10.54 -9.01
C ASN A 108 10.59 9.15 -8.40
N ARG A 109 11.84 8.68 -8.41
CA ARG A 109 12.25 7.37 -7.85
C ARG A 109 13.01 7.54 -6.54
N ASP A 110 13.87 8.55 -6.48
CA ASP A 110 14.82 8.74 -5.38
C ASP A 110 14.14 9.03 -4.04
N ILE A 111 13.11 9.89 -4.03
CA ILE A 111 12.43 10.29 -2.80
C ILE A 111 11.64 9.12 -2.21
N PRO A 112 10.78 8.41 -2.98
CA PRO A 112 10.10 7.24 -2.45
C PRO A 112 11.05 6.13 -2.00
N GLU A 113 12.09 5.84 -2.78
CA GLU A 113 13.06 4.80 -2.45
C GLU A 113 13.79 5.13 -1.13
N ASN A 114 14.25 6.37 -0.96
CA ASN A 114 14.85 6.80 0.30
C ASN A 114 13.85 6.75 1.48
N TYR A 115 12.62 7.22 1.29
CA TYR A 115 11.62 7.20 2.36
C TYR A 115 11.30 5.76 2.81
N LEU A 116 11.10 4.85 1.85
CA LEU A 116 10.61 3.49 2.11
C LEU A 116 11.72 2.53 2.58
N LEU A 117 12.89 2.56 1.93
CA LEU A 117 13.91 1.51 2.08
C LEU A 117 15.04 1.91 3.01
N ASN A 118 15.42 3.19 3.03
CA ASN A 118 16.52 3.64 3.88
C ASN A 118 16.07 3.80 5.33
N ASP A 119 16.94 3.38 6.25
CA ASP A 119 16.71 3.52 7.69
C ASP A 119 16.81 4.99 8.14
N LYS A 120 16.16 5.31 9.27
CA LYS A 120 16.20 6.65 9.88
C LYS A 120 17.62 7.12 10.19
N SER A 121 18.53 6.19 10.48
CA SER A 121 19.95 6.50 10.75
C SER A 121 20.72 7.04 9.54
N ILE A 122 20.21 6.82 8.34
CA ILE A 122 20.83 7.26 7.08
C ILE A 122 19.94 8.23 6.29
N GLY A 123 18.89 8.78 6.92
CA GLY A 123 18.04 9.82 6.34
C GLY A 123 16.75 9.34 5.65
N GLY A 124 16.40 8.06 5.77
CA GLY A 124 15.10 7.53 5.33
C GLY A 124 14.08 7.42 6.48
N GLN A 125 12.98 6.69 6.27
CA GLN A 125 12.00 6.39 7.34
C GLN A 125 11.92 4.89 7.67
N GLY A 126 12.46 4.00 6.83
CA GLY A 126 12.29 2.56 6.96
C GLY A 126 10.82 2.13 6.86
N ALA A 127 9.99 2.94 6.18
CA ALA A 127 8.54 2.76 6.18
C ALA A 127 8.09 1.43 5.57
N ALA A 128 8.83 0.87 4.60
CA ALA A 128 8.51 -0.45 4.04
C ALA A 128 8.63 -1.56 5.09
N LYS A 129 9.65 -1.50 5.95
CA LYS A 129 9.82 -2.47 7.06
C LYS A 129 8.71 -2.32 8.09
N GLU A 130 8.32 -1.08 8.41
CA GLU A 130 7.23 -0.78 9.33
C GLU A 130 5.88 -1.30 8.80
N ILE A 131 5.58 -1.06 7.52
CA ILE A 131 4.40 -1.57 6.82
C ILE A 131 4.36 -3.09 6.86
N LYS A 132 5.46 -3.75 6.48
CA LYS A 132 5.56 -5.22 6.51
C LYS A 132 5.32 -5.77 7.91
N ALA A 133 5.93 -5.15 8.93
CA ALA A 133 5.79 -5.58 10.32
C ALA A 133 4.35 -5.43 10.84
N GLN A 134 3.70 -4.29 10.56
CA GLN A 134 2.30 -4.09 10.95
C GLN A 134 1.35 -5.03 10.20
N LEU A 135 1.51 -5.21 8.89
CA LEU A 135 0.67 -6.11 8.11
C LEU A 135 0.86 -7.58 8.52
N THR A 136 2.09 -7.98 8.86
CA THR A 136 2.36 -9.31 9.41
C THR A 136 1.67 -9.50 10.74
N SER A 137 1.76 -8.51 11.63
CA SER A 137 1.09 -8.55 12.95
C SER A 137 -0.43 -8.59 12.80
N TYR A 138 -0.98 -7.83 11.84
CA TYR A 138 -2.40 -7.83 11.52
C TYR A 138 -2.87 -9.17 10.98
N ARG A 139 -2.14 -9.77 10.03
CA ARG A 139 -2.40 -11.13 9.55
C ARG A 139 -2.39 -12.13 10.70
N ASP A 140 -1.35 -12.11 11.54
CA ASP A 140 -1.21 -13.05 12.65
C ASP A 140 -2.38 -12.92 13.64
N TYR A 141 -2.83 -11.69 13.90
CA TYR A 141 -4.05 -11.44 14.67
C TYR A 141 -5.30 -12.03 13.97
N LEU A 142 -5.49 -11.79 12.67
CA LEU A 142 -6.62 -12.36 11.92
C LEU A 142 -6.61 -13.89 11.91
N LEU A 143 -5.44 -14.53 11.89
CA LEU A 143 -5.32 -15.98 12.01
C LEU A 143 -5.81 -16.50 13.37
N THR A 144 -5.66 -15.72 14.44
CA THR A 144 -6.27 -16.06 15.74
C THR A 144 -7.79 -15.93 15.72
N VAL A 145 -8.30 -14.91 15.03
CA VAL A 145 -9.75 -14.67 14.86
C VAL A 145 -10.40 -15.75 13.98
N ALA A 146 -9.67 -16.26 12.99
CA ALA A 146 -10.14 -17.30 12.08
C ALA A 146 -10.40 -18.66 12.77
N GLY A 147 -9.91 -18.87 14.00
CA GLY A 147 -10.21 -20.08 14.78
C GLY A 147 -9.75 -21.35 14.08
N ASP A 148 -10.67 -22.24 13.71
CA ASP A 148 -10.40 -23.50 13.01
C ASP A 148 -10.78 -23.47 11.51
N ASP A 149 -11.06 -22.27 10.95
CA ASP A 149 -11.36 -22.13 9.52
C ASP A 149 -10.07 -22.17 8.68
N ASP A 150 -9.69 -23.37 8.23
CA ASP A 150 -8.49 -23.57 7.41
C ASP A 150 -8.57 -22.86 6.06
N ASN A 151 -9.77 -22.70 5.48
CA ASN A 151 -9.91 -21.98 4.22
C ASN A 151 -9.59 -20.50 4.42
N LEU A 152 -10.17 -19.87 5.44
CA LEU A 152 -9.91 -18.47 5.78
C LEU A 152 -8.43 -18.26 6.13
N LYS A 153 -7.81 -19.16 6.90
CA LYS A 153 -6.37 -19.07 7.20
C LYS A 153 -5.51 -19.12 5.94
N ASN A 154 -5.84 -19.98 4.99
CA ASN A 154 -5.10 -20.07 3.72
C ASN A 154 -5.26 -18.79 2.89
N GLU A 155 -6.47 -18.24 2.80
CA GLU A 155 -6.72 -16.95 2.13
C GLU A 155 -5.93 -15.81 2.78
N LEU A 156 -5.93 -15.72 4.11
CA LEU A 156 -5.15 -14.72 4.85
C LEU A 156 -3.64 -14.86 4.62
N ASN A 157 -3.12 -16.09 4.63
CA ASN A 157 -1.70 -16.33 4.38
C ASN A 157 -1.30 -15.96 2.95
N GLN A 158 -2.17 -16.17 1.97
CA GLN A 158 -1.93 -15.78 0.59
C GLN A 158 -2.05 -14.26 0.38
N ALA A 159 -3.03 -13.62 1.02
CA ALA A 159 -3.25 -12.18 0.92
C ALA A 159 -2.11 -11.37 1.54
N PHE A 160 -1.49 -11.88 2.60
CA PHE A 160 -0.42 -11.23 3.37
C PHE A 160 0.90 -12.03 3.31
N ASP A 161 1.27 -12.48 2.11
CA ASP A 161 2.58 -13.08 1.86
C ASP A 161 3.63 -11.99 1.61
N PHE A 162 4.57 -11.89 2.55
CA PHE A 162 5.70 -10.95 2.52
C PHE A 162 7.05 -11.66 2.52
N SER A 163 7.08 -12.90 2.01
CA SER A 163 8.30 -13.69 1.88
C SER A 163 9.30 -13.04 0.91
N ASP A 164 10.58 -13.28 1.18
CA ASP A 164 11.66 -12.81 0.30
C ASP A 164 11.57 -13.50 -1.07
N VAL A 165 11.81 -12.74 -2.14
CA VAL A 165 11.70 -13.24 -3.51
C VAL A 165 13.08 -13.49 -4.13
N GLN A 166 13.12 -14.37 -5.12
CA GLN A 166 14.29 -14.58 -5.97
C GLN A 166 14.12 -13.77 -7.24
N GLN A 167 14.94 -12.73 -7.42
CA GLN A 167 14.94 -11.89 -8.62
C GLN A 167 16.34 -11.87 -9.21
N GLU A 168 16.44 -12.19 -10.50
CA GLU A 168 17.72 -12.26 -11.23
C GLU A 168 18.79 -13.15 -10.56
N GLY A 169 18.36 -14.23 -9.90
CA GLY A 169 19.26 -15.16 -9.20
C GLY A 169 19.80 -14.64 -7.86
N LYS A 170 19.30 -13.50 -7.37
CA LYS A 170 19.59 -12.96 -6.04
C LYS A 170 18.36 -13.03 -5.15
N LYS A 171 18.60 -13.39 -3.88
CA LYS A 171 17.59 -13.30 -2.83
C LYS A 171 17.41 -11.83 -2.46
N MET A 172 16.20 -11.31 -2.62
CA MET A 172 15.85 -9.93 -2.28
C MET A 172 14.73 -9.91 -1.24
N THR A 173 14.82 -8.99 -0.29
CA THR A 173 13.74 -8.81 0.70
C THR A 173 12.48 -8.31 0.00
N TRP A 174 11.31 -8.64 0.54
CA TRP A 174 10.03 -8.16 0.01
C TRP A 174 10.01 -6.64 -0.18
N GLU A 175 10.55 -5.89 0.78
CA GLU A 175 10.62 -4.43 0.76
C GLU A 175 11.37 -3.92 -0.49
N MET A 176 12.57 -4.44 -0.73
CA MET A 176 13.39 -4.06 -1.88
C MET A 176 12.72 -4.49 -3.19
N ALA A 177 12.16 -5.69 -3.24
CA ALA A 177 11.46 -6.20 -4.41
C ALA A 177 10.22 -5.39 -4.79
N THR A 178 9.59 -4.79 -3.79
CA THR A 178 8.33 -4.08 -3.94
C THR A 178 8.55 -2.61 -4.27
N PHE A 179 9.58 -1.97 -3.69
CA PHE A 179 9.70 -0.50 -3.73
C PHE A 179 11.00 0.02 -4.35
N SER A 180 12.01 -0.82 -4.58
CA SER A 180 13.29 -0.35 -5.15
C SER A 180 13.14 -0.02 -6.63
N GLU A 181 13.79 1.08 -7.03
CA GLU A 181 13.80 1.56 -8.40
C GLU A 181 12.40 1.81 -9.00
N LEU A 182 11.33 2.00 -8.22
CA LEU A 182 10.01 2.35 -8.77
C LEU A 182 9.75 3.86 -8.71
N PRO A 183 9.12 4.44 -9.75
CA PRO A 183 8.64 5.82 -9.65
C PRO A 183 7.46 5.90 -8.68
N LEU A 184 7.23 7.08 -8.11
CA LEU A 184 6.11 7.35 -7.22
C LEU A 184 4.77 6.86 -7.78
N ALA A 185 4.52 7.09 -9.08
CA ALA A 185 3.30 6.64 -9.73
C ALA A 185 3.13 5.11 -9.77
N GLY A 186 4.21 4.32 -9.63
CA GLY A 186 4.14 2.86 -9.46
C GLY A 186 3.94 2.44 -8.01
N ILE A 187 4.47 3.21 -7.06
CA ILE A 187 4.40 2.92 -5.62
C ILE A 187 3.02 3.24 -5.04
N ILE A 188 2.42 4.36 -5.43
CA ILE A 188 1.12 4.79 -4.87
C ILE A 188 0.01 3.75 -5.12
N PRO A 189 -0.19 3.21 -6.35
CA PRO A 189 -1.14 2.12 -6.57
C PRO A 189 -0.85 0.89 -5.73
N PHE A 190 0.41 0.56 -5.47
CA PHE A 190 0.76 -0.58 -4.61
C PHE A 190 0.32 -0.38 -3.16
N VAL A 191 0.53 0.82 -2.61
CA VAL A 191 0.02 1.17 -1.27
C VAL A 191 -1.51 1.10 -1.24
N THR A 192 -2.18 1.55 -2.31
CA THR A 192 -3.64 1.44 -2.45
C THR A 192 -4.11 -0.01 -2.60
N ASP A 193 -3.32 -0.89 -3.24
CA ASP A 193 -3.59 -2.34 -3.31
C ASP A 193 -3.63 -2.95 -1.91
N LEU A 194 -2.64 -2.65 -1.08
CA LEU A 194 -2.58 -3.11 0.31
C LEU A 194 -3.78 -2.64 1.14
N GLN A 195 -4.35 -1.48 0.83
CA GLN A 195 -5.56 -0.96 1.45
C GLN A 195 -6.85 -1.67 0.99
N SER A 196 -6.80 -2.37 -0.15
CA SER A 196 -7.96 -3.06 -0.75
C SER A 196 -8.07 -4.53 -0.36
N ARG A 197 -7.01 -5.11 0.20
CA ARG A 197 -6.94 -6.48 0.73
C ARG A 197 -7.58 -6.56 2.11
#